data_AF-A0A6G3XJU8-F1
#
_entry.id   AF-A0A6G3XJU8-F1
#
_cell.length_a   1.000
_cell.length_b   1.000
_cell.length_c   1.000
_cell.angle_alpha   90.00
_cell.angle_beta   90.00
_cell.angle_gamma   90.00
#
_symmetry.space_group_name_H-M   'P 1'
#
loop_
_entity.id
_entity.type
_entity.pdbx_description
1 polymer ?
#
loop_
_entity_poly.entity_id
_entity_poly.type
_entity_poly.pdbx_seq_one_letter_code
_entity_poly.pdbx_strand_id
1 'polypeptide(L)'
;MGTPELISPRSPRVAAARRLARRNFRGKERRFIAEGPQAVREAAAHRGGDGEPTLIELFATPEAADRYADIVEAAHAAGARVHLA
;
A
#
# COMPACT_ATOMS: atom_id res chain seq x y z
N MET A 1 -7.28 6.32 -14.38
CA MET A 1 -6.56 6.72 -13.16
C MET A 1 -7.56 6.75 -12.02
N GLY A 2 -7.41 5.89 -11.02
CA GLY A 2 -8.21 6.00 -9.80
C GLY A 2 -7.72 7.20 -9.01
N THR A 3 -8.60 8.08 -8.55
CA THR A 3 -8.17 9.20 -7.70
C THR A 3 -7.84 8.64 -6.30
N PRO A 4 -6.71 9.01 -5.69
CA PRO A 4 -6.40 8.62 -4.32
C PRO A 4 -7.49 9.09 -3.34
N GLU A 5 -7.94 8.21 -2.46
CA GLU A 5 -8.99 8.53 -1.48
C GLU A 5 -8.37 9.17 -0.22
N LEU A 6 -8.81 10.37 0.16
CA LEU A 6 -8.39 11.01 1.41
C LEU A 6 -8.98 10.27 2.61
N ILE A 7 -8.14 9.82 3.53
CA ILE A 7 -8.53 9.15 4.78
C ILE A 7 -7.80 9.77 5.97
N SER A 8 -8.35 9.65 7.17
CA SER A 8 -7.63 10.08 8.37
C SER A 8 -6.51 9.10 8.75
N PRO A 9 -5.35 9.57 9.25
CA PRO A 9 -4.35 8.72 9.91
C PRO A 9 -4.90 7.94 11.12
N ARG A 10 -6.01 8.41 11.71
CA ARG A 10 -6.73 7.75 12.81
C ARG A 10 -7.81 6.77 12.34
N SER A 11 -7.97 6.59 11.03
CA SER A 11 -8.97 5.67 10.50
C SER A 11 -8.68 4.22 10.93
N PRO A 12 -9.73 3.38 11.12
CA PRO A 12 -9.55 1.96 11.42
C PRO A 12 -8.70 1.23 10.38
N ARG A 13 -8.70 1.72 9.14
CA ARG A 13 -7.95 1.17 8.02
C ARG A 13 -6.44 1.42 8.13
N VAL A 14 -6.02 2.65 8.44
CA VAL A 14 -4.61 2.96 8.73
C VAL A 14 -4.15 2.20 9.99
N ALA A 15 -5.00 2.13 11.02
CA ALA A 15 -4.70 1.34 12.21
C ALA A 15 -4.52 -0.17 11.89
N ALA A 16 -5.34 -0.71 10.99
CA ALA A 16 -5.22 -2.09 10.50
C ALA A 16 -3.97 -2.31 9.66
N ALA A 17 -3.53 -1.37 8.83
CA ALA A 17 -2.25 -1.48 8.13
C ALA A 17 -1.08 -1.48 9.14
N ARG A 18 -1.06 -0.53 10.08
CA ARG A 18 -0.02 -0.40 11.10
C ARG A 18 0.16 -1.65 11.97
N ARG A 19 -0.92 -2.37 12.27
CA ARG A 19 -0.82 -3.60 13.11
C ARG A 19 -0.02 -4.72 12.43
N LEU A 20 0.11 -4.71 11.10
CA LEU A 20 0.90 -5.69 10.33
C LEU A 20 2.41 -5.60 10.59
N ALA A 21 2.88 -4.54 11.26
CA ALA A 21 4.24 -4.48 11.79
C ALA A 21 4.51 -5.59 12.84
N ARG A 22 3.46 -6.14 13.47
CA ARG A 22 3.56 -7.18 14.50
C ARG A 22 3.40 -8.59 13.90
N ARG A 23 4.25 -9.53 14.32
CA ARG A 23 4.32 -10.91 13.79
C ARG A 23 3.00 -11.67 13.91
N ASN A 24 2.28 -11.54 15.02
CA ASN A 24 1.01 -12.23 15.24
C ASN A 24 -0.06 -11.83 14.21
N PHE A 25 -0.14 -10.55 13.85
CA PHE A 25 -1.07 -10.06 12.84
C PHE A 25 -0.65 -10.52 11.44
N ARG A 26 0.65 -10.52 11.12
CA ARG A 26 1.12 -11.08 9.84
C ARG A 26 0.76 -12.54 9.66
N GLY A 27 0.96 -13.36 10.71
CA GLY A 27 0.60 -14.77 10.67
C GLY A 27 -0.91 -14.98 10.49
N LYS A 28 -1.73 -14.20 11.21
CA LYS A 28 -3.20 -14.29 11.14
C LYS A 28 -3.75 -13.81 9.79
N GLU A 29 -3.26 -12.70 9.28
CA GLU A 29 -3.81 -12.04 8.09
C GLU A 29 -3.11 -12.45 6.79
N ARG A 30 -1.99 -13.17 6.89
CA ARG A 30 -1.13 -13.55 5.75
C ARG A 30 -0.74 -12.34 4.90
N ARG A 31 -0.52 -11.20 5.57
CA ARG A 31 -0.17 -9.91 4.97
C ARG A 31 0.95 -9.28 5.79
N PHE A 32 1.68 -8.34 5.20
CA PHE A 32 2.69 -7.55 5.89
C PHE A 32 2.65 -6.11 5.39
N ILE A 33 3.26 -5.20 6.14
CA ILE A 33 3.44 -3.81 5.72
C ILE A 33 4.82 -3.67 5.08
N ALA A 34 4.87 -3.07 3.89
CA ALA A 34 6.09 -2.64 3.24
C ALA A 34 6.22 -1.13 3.39
N GLU A 35 7.37 -0.66 3.89
CA GLU A 35 7.62 0.75 4.16
C GLU A 35 8.85 1.23 3.41
N GLY A 36 8.82 2.50 2.98
CA GLY A 36 9.88 3.15 2.24
C GLY A 36 9.73 3.04 0.71
N PRO A 37 10.26 4.01 -0.05
CA PRO A 37 10.00 4.10 -1.49
C PRO A 37 10.41 2.85 -2.27
N GLN A 38 11.57 2.26 -1.95
CA GLN A 38 12.05 1.08 -2.67
C GLN A 38 11.16 -0.14 -2.43
N ALA A 39 10.84 -0.46 -1.18
CA ALA A 39 10.03 -1.63 -0.86
C ALA A 39 8.61 -1.52 -1.46
N VAL A 40 8.03 -0.33 -1.43
CA VAL A 40 6.70 -0.08 -2.01
C VAL A 40 6.73 -0.18 -3.53
N ARG A 41 7.78 0.34 -4.18
CA ARG A 41 7.99 0.22 -5.62
C ARG A 41 8.07 -1.24 -6.07
N GLU A 42 8.87 -2.05 -5.38
CA GLU A 42 8.97 -3.49 -5.67
C GLU A 42 7.62 -4.19 -5.46
N ALA A 43 6.89 -3.85 -4.39
CA ALA A 43 5.57 -4.43 -4.13
C ALA A 43 4.55 -4.08 -5.24
N ALA A 44 4.59 -2.85 -5.77
CA ALA A 44 3.73 -2.42 -6.86
C ALA A 44 4.04 -3.15 -8.18
N ALA A 45 5.31 -3.48 -8.43
CA ALA A 45 5.75 -4.19 -9.64
C ALA A 45 5.61 -5.72 -9.54
N HIS A 46 5.59 -6.28 -8.32
CA HIS A 46 5.62 -7.73 -8.12
C HIS A 46 4.24 -8.39 -8.26
N ARG A 47 4.20 -9.49 -9.00
CA ARG A 47 3.06 -10.41 -9.10
C ARG A 47 3.41 -11.74 -8.44
N GLY A 48 2.45 -12.33 -7.73
CA GLY A 48 2.58 -13.66 -7.15
C GLY A 48 2.68 -14.76 -8.21
N GLY A 49 2.96 -16.00 -7.78
CA GLY A 49 3.05 -17.16 -8.67
C GLY A 49 1.73 -17.52 -9.39
N ASP A 50 0.61 -17.00 -8.90
CA ASP A 50 -0.73 -17.06 -9.48
C ASP A 50 -1.04 -15.89 -10.44
N GLY A 51 -0.11 -14.94 -10.60
CA GLY A 51 -0.27 -13.74 -11.43
C GLY A 51 -0.96 -12.57 -10.72
N GLU A 52 -1.41 -12.75 -9.48
CA GLU A 52 -2.12 -11.72 -8.73
C GLU A 52 -1.18 -10.61 -8.24
N PRO A 53 -1.64 -9.34 -8.17
CA PRO A 53 -0.87 -8.25 -7.59
C PRO A 53 -0.47 -8.54 -6.14
N THR A 54 0.80 -8.28 -5.81
CA THR A 54 1.28 -8.39 -4.42
C THR A 54 0.81 -7.20 -3.58
N LEU A 55 0.81 -6.01 -4.16
CA LEU A 55 0.32 -4.80 -3.51
C LEU A 55 -1.21 -4.80 -3.48
N ILE A 56 -1.77 -4.81 -2.26
CA ILE A 56 -3.22 -4.77 -2.05
C ILE A 56 -3.70 -3.32 -1.87
N GLU A 57 -2.98 -2.56 -1.04
CA GLU A 57 -3.34 -1.20 -0.64
C GLU A 57 -2.08 -0.35 -0.40
N LEU A 58 -2.12 0.89 -0.84
CA LEU A 58 -1.09 1.89 -0.61
C LEU A 58 -1.64 3.02 0.25
N PHE A 59 -0.90 3.38 1.30
CA PHE A 59 -1.16 4.55 2.12
C PHE A 59 0.01 5.51 1.96
N ALA A 60 -0.26 6.74 1.59
CA ALA A 60 0.75 7.79 1.43
C ALA A 60 0.25 9.10 2.03
N THR A 61 1.15 10.00 2.39
CA THR A 61 0.74 11.40 2.58
C THR A 61 0.61 12.08 1.21
N PRO A 62 -0.13 13.19 1.08
CA PRO A 62 -0.18 13.95 -0.18
C PRO A 62 1.22 14.30 -0.70
N GLU A 63 2.13 14.74 0.17
CA GLU A 63 3.49 15.12 -0.21
C GLU A 63 4.32 13.93 -0.71
N ALA A 64 4.11 12.74 -0.12
CA ALA A 64 4.76 11.51 -0.57
C ALA A 64 4.19 11.02 -1.91
N ALA A 65 2.87 11.16 -2.12
CA ALA A 65 2.23 10.82 -3.37
C ALA A 65 2.73 11.72 -4.52
N ASP A 66 2.91 13.02 -4.27
CA ASP A 66 3.47 13.96 -5.24
C ASP A 66 4.95 13.65 -5.53
N ARG A 67 5.75 13.41 -4.48
CA ARG A 67 7.18 13.10 -4.63
C ARG A 67 7.45 11.78 -5.34
N TYR A 68 6.58 10.79 -5.17
CA TYR A 68 6.72 9.43 -5.71
C TYR A 68 5.51 9.06 -6.59
N ALA A 69 5.14 9.97 -7.49
CA ALA A 69 3.99 9.80 -8.38
C ALA A 69 4.08 8.52 -9.24
N ASP A 70 5.30 8.13 -9.62
CA ASP A 70 5.57 6.89 -10.35
C ASP A 70 5.16 5.63 -9.57
N ILE A 71 5.35 5.62 -8.25
CA ILE A 71 4.89 4.53 -7.37
C ILE A 71 3.36 4.50 -7.28
N VAL A 72 2.72 5.68 -7.19
CA VAL A 72 1.26 5.80 -7.14
C VAL A 72 0.62 5.28 -8.44
N GLU A 73 1.17 5.67 -9.59
CA GLU A 73 0.72 5.19 -10.90
C GLU A 73 0.91 3.67 -11.04
N ALA A 74 2.07 3.14 -10.62
CA ALA A 74 2.30 1.70 -10.61
C ALA A 74 1.30 0.94 -9.71
N ALA A 75 0.97 1.50 -8.54
CA ALA A 75 -0.03 0.93 -7.64
C ALA A 75 -1.42 0.88 -8.28
N HIS A 76 -1.83 1.96 -8.96
CA HIS A 76 -3.09 1.98 -9.71
C HIS A 76 -3.09 1.01 -10.88
N ALA A 77 -1.99 0.91 -11.63
CA ALA A 77 -1.85 -0.06 -12.72
C ALA A 77 -1.90 -1.51 -12.22
N ALA A 78 -1.44 -1.76 -11.00
CA ALA A 78 -1.57 -3.04 -10.31
C ALA A 78 -2.98 -3.29 -9.75
N GLY A 79 -3.91 -2.32 -9.82
CA GLY A 79 -5.26 -2.43 -9.28
C GLY A 79 -5.36 -2.22 -7.77
N ALA A 80 -4.29 -1.73 -7.13
CA ALA A 80 -4.29 -1.47 -5.69
C ALA A 80 -5.14 -0.23 -5.35
N ARG A 81 -5.74 -0.25 -4.15
CA ARG A 81 -6.40 0.93 -3.59
C ARG A 81 -5.36 1.88 -3.03
N VAL A 82 -5.42 3.15 -3.41
CA VAL A 82 -4.50 4.19 -2.93
C VAL A 82 -5.27 5.16 -2.04
N HIS A 83 -4.74 5.38 -0.84
CA HIS A 83 -5.31 6.30 0.13
C HIS A 83 -4.28 7.36 0.53
N LEU A 84 -4.72 8.62 0.57
CA LEU A 84 -3.93 9.72 1.09
C LEU A 84 -4.33 10.00 2.53
N ALA A 85 -3.37 9.99 3.46
CA ALA A 85 -3.62 10.19 4.89
C ALA A 85 -2.77 11.30 5.49
#